data_AF-A0A4R3THL6-F1
#
_entry.id   AF-A0A4R3THL6-F1
#
_cell.length_a   1.000
_cell.length_b   1.000
_cell.length_c   1.000
_cell.angle_alpha   90.00
_cell.angle_beta   90.00
_cell.angle_gamma   90.00
#
_symmetry.space_group_name_H-M   'P 1'
#
loop_
_entity.id
_entity.type
_entity.pdbx_description
1 polymer ?
#
loop_
_entity_poly.entity_id
_entity_poly.type
_entity_poly.pdbx_seq_one_letter_code
_entity_poly.pdbx_strand_id
1 'polypeptide(L)'
;MRNLPFRLIPPVCAAVCAAICSALSGPALASGQEAALTPLALSPGLNAVPDIAGTGQEGSIAQLWRQNNKVRGQHIFLVKVGEIAATLEGREQIIDMPHVGDDVIRSVRFARGNFRGKSTLYMLIASRDVGTSPYEAATTHIQSFALVQDHAAFDFAPVRSFVAAQKYCHADAALLAELNFPLSPIYAGRVTPTGC
;
A
#
# COMPACT_ATOMS: atom_id res chain seq x y z
N MET A 1 -51.51 -38.42 70.28
CA MET A 1 -51.93 -37.64 71.47
C MET A 1 -51.10 -36.37 71.53
N ARG A 2 -51.77 -35.20 71.56
CA ARG A 2 -51.31 -33.87 72.01
C ARG A 2 -50.09 -33.25 71.29
N ASN A 3 -49.97 -31.95 71.02
CA ASN A 3 -50.81 -30.75 71.02
C ASN A 3 -49.91 -29.67 70.34
N LEU A 4 -50.50 -28.78 69.53
CA LEU A 4 -49.88 -27.52 69.06
C LEU A 4 -49.65 -26.56 70.26
N PRO A 5 -48.79 -25.52 70.18
CA PRO A 5 -49.27 -24.22 69.64
C PRO A 5 -48.24 -23.30 68.91
N PHE A 6 -48.73 -22.68 67.83
CA PHE A 6 -48.69 -21.24 67.47
C PHE A 6 -47.54 -20.32 67.94
N ARG A 7 -46.88 -19.65 66.97
CA ARG A 7 -46.67 -18.18 66.83
C ARG A 7 -46.36 -17.85 65.34
N LEU A 8 -47.15 -17.11 64.55
CA LEU A 8 -47.42 -15.65 64.42
C LEU A 8 -46.29 -14.75 63.83
N ILE A 9 -46.33 -14.51 62.50
CA ILE A 9 -46.28 -13.20 61.71
C ILE A 9 -45.01 -12.28 61.84
N PRO A 10 -44.52 -11.47 60.83
CA PRO A 10 -44.32 -11.57 59.36
C PRO A 10 -42.97 -10.87 58.88
N PRO A 11 -42.86 -10.13 57.74
CA PRO A 11 -41.85 -10.34 56.69
C PRO A 11 -40.70 -9.31 56.66
N VAL A 12 -39.61 -9.60 55.93
CA VAL A 12 -38.73 -8.55 55.40
C VAL A 12 -38.25 -8.93 54.00
N CYS A 13 -38.68 -8.13 53.02
CA CYS A 13 -38.10 -8.03 51.68
C CYS A 13 -36.59 -7.74 51.76
N ALA A 14 -35.78 -8.53 51.06
CA ALA A 14 -34.46 -8.09 50.62
C ALA A 14 -34.34 -8.38 49.12
N ALA A 15 -34.51 -7.32 48.34
CA ALA A 15 -34.31 -7.30 46.90
C ALA A 15 -32.85 -7.66 46.59
N VAL A 16 -32.64 -8.71 45.82
CA VAL A 16 -31.32 -9.09 45.29
C VAL A 16 -30.99 -8.16 44.13
N CYS A 17 -30.02 -7.27 44.33
CA CYS A 17 -29.35 -6.53 43.27
C CYS A 17 -28.55 -7.49 42.39
N ALA A 18 -29.05 -7.79 41.19
CA ALA A 18 -28.27 -8.43 40.14
C ALA A 18 -27.53 -7.35 39.33
N ALA A 19 -26.25 -7.15 39.63
CA ALA A 19 -25.35 -6.33 38.82
C ALA A 19 -24.99 -7.12 37.54
N ILE A 20 -25.64 -6.79 36.43
CA ILE A 20 -25.29 -7.32 35.11
C ILE A 20 -24.08 -6.51 34.62
N CYS A 21 -22.88 -7.09 34.75
CA CYS A 21 -21.67 -6.63 34.05
C CYS A 21 -21.83 -6.91 32.56
N SER A 22 -22.42 -5.96 31.83
CA SER A 22 -22.36 -5.93 30.37
C SER A 22 -20.95 -5.52 29.95
N ALA A 23 -20.08 -6.51 29.76
CA ALA A 23 -18.82 -6.33 29.05
C ALA A 23 -19.13 -5.98 27.59
N LEU A 24 -19.18 -4.68 27.29
CA LEU A 24 -19.14 -4.16 25.92
C LEU A 24 -17.79 -4.54 25.32
N SER A 25 -17.77 -5.69 24.63
CA SER A 25 -16.71 -6.03 23.69
C SER A 25 -16.80 -5.05 22.53
N GLY A 26 -16.08 -3.94 22.61
CA GLY A 26 -15.89 -3.05 21.48
C GLY A 26 -15.22 -3.81 20.33
N PRO A 27 -15.53 -3.51 19.06
CA PRO A 27 -14.82 -4.09 17.95
C PRO A 27 -13.35 -3.70 18.08
N ALA A 28 -12.49 -4.69 18.28
CA ALA A 28 -11.07 -4.52 18.08
C ALA A 28 -10.87 -4.10 16.63
N LEU A 29 -10.56 -2.83 16.42
CA LEU A 29 -9.96 -2.36 15.18
C LEU A 29 -8.70 -3.21 15.01
N ALA A 30 -8.77 -4.21 14.15
CA ALA A 30 -7.59 -4.93 13.71
C ALA A 30 -6.64 -3.87 13.15
N SER A 31 -5.61 -3.55 13.93
CA SER A 31 -4.45 -2.82 13.46
C SER A 31 -3.91 -3.64 12.30
N GLY A 32 -4.21 -3.20 11.07
CA GLY A 32 -3.83 -3.89 9.85
C GLY A 32 -2.33 -4.09 9.87
N GLN A 33 -1.92 -5.32 10.15
CA GLN A 33 -0.54 -5.72 10.07
C GLN A 33 -0.11 -5.46 8.63
N GLU A 34 0.80 -4.51 8.46
CA GLU A 34 1.33 -4.13 7.16
C GLU A 34 1.85 -5.41 6.50
N ALA A 35 1.25 -5.78 5.37
CA ALA A 35 1.70 -6.95 4.63
C ALA A 35 3.18 -6.72 4.32
N ALA A 36 4.06 -7.60 4.81
CA ALA A 36 5.49 -7.47 4.57
C ALA A 36 5.72 -7.53 3.04
N LEU A 37 6.08 -6.38 2.46
CA LEU A 37 6.34 -6.28 1.03
C LEU A 37 7.81 -6.56 0.77
N THR A 38 8.09 -7.44 -0.18
CA THR A 38 9.45 -7.74 -0.63
C THR A 38 9.71 -6.97 -1.93
N PRO A 39 10.63 -5.99 -1.95
CA PRO A 39 10.92 -5.22 -3.15
C PRO A 39 11.33 -6.10 -4.33
N LEU A 40 10.84 -5.75 -5.52
CA LEU A 40 11.21 -6.39 -6.77
C LEU A 40 12.15 -5.48 -7.55
N ALA A 41 13.42 -5.87 -7.65
CA ALA A 41 14.41 -5.16 -8.47
C ALA A 41 14.14 -5.46 -9.95
N LEU A 42 14.08 -4.40 -10.77
CA LEU A 42 13.87 -4.52 -12.20
C LEU A 42 15.15 -4.16 -12.95
N SER A 43 15.40 -4.88 -14.04
CA SER A 43 16.39 -4.52 -15.05
C SER A 43 15.72 -3.76 -16.20
N PRO A 44 16.45 -2.93 -16.95
CA PRO A 44 15.93 -2.33 -18.18
C PRO A 44 15.41 -3.40 -19.16
N GLY A 45 14.26 -3.16 -19.78
CA GLY A 45 13.62 -4.11 -20.69
C GLY A 45 12.58 -5.01 -20.01
N LEU A 46 12.45 -6.25 -20.49
CA LEU A 46 11.43 -7.19 -20.03
C LEU A 46 11.90 -7.99 -18.82
N ASN A 47 11.18 -7.92 -17.71
CA ASN A 47 11.43 -8.69 -16.50
C ASN A 47 10.35 -9.76 -16.36
N ALA A 48 10.73 -11.04 -16.37
CA ALA A 48 9.80 -12.13 -16.09
C ALA A 48 9.50 -12.19 -14.59
N VAL A 49 8.23 -12.39 -14.23
CA VAL A 49 7.77 -12.50 -12.85
C VAL A 49 6.91 -13.75 -12.73
N PRO A 50 7.45 -14.83 -12.13
CA PRO A 50 6.68 -16.04 -11.90
C PRO A 50 5.48 -15.79 -11.01
N ASP A 51 4.37 -16.43 -11.37
CA ASP A 51 3.11 -16.35 -10.63
C ASP A 51 2.75 -14.90 -10.21
N ILE A 52 2.79 -13.98 -11.19
CA ILE A 52 2.76 -12.53 -10.94
C ILE A 52 1.51 -12.10 -10.16
N ALA A 53 0.36 -12.73 -10.42
CA ALA A 53 -0.93 -12.41 -9.80
C ALA A 53 -1.41 -13.51 -8.83
N GLY A 54 -0.57 -14.51 -8.53
CA GLY A 54 -0.93 -15.68 -7.73
C GLY A 54 -1.87 -16.68 -8.43
N THR A 55 -2.10 -16.53 -9.73
CA THR A 55 -3.03 -17.34 -10.54
C THR A 55 -2.38 -18.61 -11.10
N GLY A 56 -1.09 -18.85 -10.84
CA GLY A 56 -0.28 -19.87 -11.49
C GLY A 56 0.19 -19.47 -12.90
N GLN A 57 -0.17 -18.28 -13.38
CA GLN A 57 0.29 -17.76 -14.67
C GLN A 57 1.57 -16.95 -14.49
N GLU A 58 2.53 -17.18 -15.37
CA GLU A 58 3.68 -16.32 -15.53
C GLU A 58 3.26 -14.90 -15.93
N GLY A 59 4.04 -13.92 -15.52
CA GLY A 59 3.85 -12.53 -15.91
C GLY A 59 5.13 -11.85 -16.31
N SER A 60 4.99 -10.59 -16.69
CA SER A 60 6.14 -9.75 -16.97
C SER A 60 5.91 -8.29 -16.64
N ILE A 61 7.01 -7.59 -16.37
CA ILE A 61 7.06 -6.15 -16.21
C ILE A 61 8.09 -5.62 -17.21
N ALA A 62 7.62 -4.92 -18.23
CA ALA A 62 8.51 -4.21 -19.15
C ALA A 62 8.82 -2.83 -18.57
N GLN A 63 10.09 -2.53 -18.35
CA GLN A 63 10.60 -1.21 -18.00
C GLN A 63 11.23 -0.58 -19.24
N LEU A 64 10.56 0.44 -19.78
CA LEU A 64 10.98 1.14 -20.99
C LEU A 64 11.42 2.56 -20.63
N TRP A 65 12.40 3.09 -21.37
CA TRP A 65 12.75 4.50 -21.30
C TRP A 65 12.11 5.25 -22.47
N ARG A 66 11.28 6.25 -22.18
CA ARG A 66 10.73 7.16 -23.18
C ARG A 66 11.35 8.54 -22.99
N GLN A 67 12.24 8.90 -23.90
CA GLN A 67 12.72 10.26 -24.05
C GLN A 67 11.62 11.12 -24.69
N ASN A 68 11.32 12.29 -24.12
CA ASN A 68 10.51 13.28 -24.82
C ASN A 68 11.41 14.16 -25.71
N ASN A 69 10.85 15.00 -26.57
CA ASN A 69 11.63 15.89 -27.46
C ASN A 69 12.42 16.99 -26.71
N LYS A 70 12.56 16.89 -25.38
CA LYS A 70 13.43 17.72 -24.52
C LYS A 70 14.47 16.79 -23.84
N VAL A 71 15.37 17.34 -23.04
CA VAL A 71 16.39 16.57 -22.27
C VAL A 71 15.77 15.74 -21.13
N ARG A 72 14.47 15.39 -21.21
CA ARG A 72 13.71 14.73 -20.14
C ARG A 72 13.24 13.37 -20.66
N GLY A 73 13.53 12.31 -19.91
CA GLY A 73 12.95 11.01 -20.16
C GLY A 73 12.13 10.54 -18.97
N GLN A 74 11.37 9.48 -19.18
CA GLN A 74 10.55 8.87 -18.15
C GLN A 74 10.57 7.36 -18.30
N HIS A 75 10.43 6.65 -17.19
CA HIS A 75 10.23 5.22 -17.23
C HIS A 75 8.74 4.92 -17.45
N ILE A 76 8.47 4.01 -18.37
CA ILE A 76 7.14 3.46 -18.58
C ILE A 76 7.20 2.00 -18.19
N PHE A 77 6.28 1.61 -17.33
CA PHE A 77 6.05 0.23 -16.95
C PHE A 77 4.80 -0.28 -17.65
N LEU A 78 4.93 -1.46 -18.25
CA LEU A 78 3.81 -2.26 -18.74
C LEU A 78 3.83 -3.58 -17.98
N VAL A 79 2.71 -3.98 -17.40
CA VAL A 79 2.59 -5.21 -16.62
C VAL A 79 1.66 -6.16 -17.36
N LYS A 80 2.06 -7.43 -17.48
CA LYS A 80 1.24 -8.49 -18.09
C LYS A 80 1.14 -9.71 -17.19
N VAL A 81 0.01 -10.39 -17.28
CA VAL A 81 -0.23 -11.73 -16.74
C VAL A 81 -0.61 -12.64 -17.90
N GLY A 82 0.27 -13.57 -18.26
CA GLY A 82 0.24 -14.22 -19.57
C GLY A 82 0.21 -13.18 -20.69
N GLU A 83 -0.83 -13.22 -21.52
CA GLU A 83 -1.03 -12.27 -22.63
C GLU A 83 -1.84 -11.03 -22.26
N ILE A 84 -2.42 -10.98 -21.06
CA ILE A 84 -3.35 -9.92 -20.65
C ILE A 84 -2.57 -8.79 -19.99
N ALA A 85 -2.74 -7.56 -20.51
CA ALA A 85 -2.18 -6.37 -19.89
C ALA A 85 -2.95 -6.01 -18.62
N ALA A 86 -2.21 -5.74 -17.54
CA ALA A 86 -2.79 -5.22 -16.31
C ALA A 86 -2.91 -3.69 -16.40
N THR A 87 -3.99 -3.15 -15.85
CA THR A 87 -4.23 -1.71 -15.88
C THR A 87 -4.20 -1.06 -14.50
N LEU A 88 -3.76 0.19 -14.46
CA LEU A 88 -3.98 1.09 -13.34
C LEU A 88 -5.02 2.12 -13.79
N GLU A 89 -6.20 2.12 -13.16
CA GLU A 89 -7.28 3.06 -13.47
C GLU A 89 -7.64 3.06 -14.97
N GLY A 90 -7.68 1.87 -15.59
CA GLY A 90 -7.99 1.70 -17.01
C GLY A 90 -6.85 2.03 -17.97
N ARG A 91 -5.63 2.31 -17.47
CA ARG A 91 -4.44 2.60 -18.27
C ARG A 91 -3.39 1.51 -18.13
N GLU A 92 -2.90 0.99 -19.25
CA GLU A 92 -1.82 -0.02 -19.26
C GLU A 92 -0.44 0.60 -18.94
N GLN A 93 -0.23 1.86 -19.34
CA GLN A 93 1.04 2.55 -19.11
C GLN A 93 1.08 3.17 -17.72
N ILE A 94 2.03 2.72 -16.92
CA ILE A 94 2.33 3.26 -15.60
C ILE A 94 3.63 4.06 -15.70
N ILE A 95 3.61 5.34 -15.33
CA ILE A 95 4.71 6.26 -15.62
C ILE A 95 5.48 6.65 -14.35
N ASP A 96 6.76 6.34 -14.29
CA ASP A 96 7.70 6.95 -13.34
C ASP A 96 8.34 8.17 -14.02
N MET A 97 8.26 9.31 -13.34
CA MET A 97 8.62 10.62 -13.87
C MET A 97 9.83 11.16 -13.10
N PRO A 98 11.04 10.72 -13.46
CA PRO A 98 12.24 11.45 -13.10
C PRO A 98 12.20 12.83 -13.79
N HIS A 99 12.60 13.86 -13.06
CA HIS A 99 12.98 15.15 -13.61
C HIS A 99 14.46 15.13 -14.01
N VAL A 100 15.01 16.24 -14.49
CA VAL A 100 16.40 16.30 -14.97
C VAL A 100 17.38 16.17 -13.80
N GLY A 101 18.43 15.36 -13.99
CA GLY A 101 19.62 15.32 -13.11
C GLY A 101 19.32 14.64 -11.78
N ASP A 102 18.64 15.36 -10.89
CA ASP A 102 18.65 15.10 -9.46
C ASP A 102 17.26 15.28 -8.83
N ASP A 103 16.16 15.04 -9.54
CA ASP A 103 14.81 15.22 -8.98
C ASP A 103 13.89 14.10 -9.47
N VAL A 104 13.07 13.53 -8.59
CA VAL A 104 12.06 12.52 -8.96
C VAL A 104 10.70 12.99 -8.48
N ILE A 105 9.82 13.34 -9.42
CA ILE A 105 8.48 13.89 -9.12
C ILE A 105 7.51 12.75 -8.78
N ARG A 106 7.56 11.68 -9.56
CA ARG A 106 6.72 10.49 -9.36
C ARG A 106 7.60 9.26 -9.45
N SER A 107 7.63 8.45 -8.41
CA SER A 107 8.35 7.18 -8.37
C SER A 107 7.37 6.01 -8.39
N VAL A 108 7.71 4.94 -9.13
CA VAL A 108 6.94 3.70 -9.19
C VAL A 108 7.85 2.54 -8.82
N ARG A 109 7.54 1.81 -7.75
CA ARG A 109 8.29 0.62 -7.32
C ARG A 109 7.37 -0.59 -7.27
N PHE A 110 7.92 -1.77 -7.56
CA PHE A 110 7.18 -3.02 -7.54
C PHE A 110 7.66 -3.91 -6.40
N ALA A 111 6.77 -4.78 -5.93
CA ALA A 111 7.04 -5.66 -4.81
C ALA A 111 6.24 -6.96 -4.91
N ARG A 112 6.67 -7.99 -4.20
CA ARG A 112 5.83 -9.14 -3.85
C ARG A 112 5.19 -8.90 -2.50
N GLY A 113 3.92 -9.25 -2.36
CA GLY A 113 3.20 -9.18 -1.10
C GLY A 113 2.08 -10.20 -1.03
N ASN A 114 1.34 -10.22 0.07
CA ASN A 114 0.12 -11.00 0.21
C ASN A 114 -1.09 -10.07 0.28
N PHE A 115 -2.04 -10.26 -0.64
CA PHE A 115 -3.31 -9.56 -0.64
C PHE A 115 -4.46 -10.57 -0.55
N ARG A 116 -5.30 -10.43 0.48
CA ARG A 116 -6.46 -11.31 0.72
C ARG A 116 -6.10 -12.81 0.72
N GLY A 117 -4.97 -13.17 1.33
CA GLY A 117 -4.49 -14.54 1.44
C GLY A 117 -3.67 -15.04 0.25
N LYS A 118 -3.51 -14.23 -0.81
CA LYS A 118 -2.86 -14.63 -2.06
C LYS A 118 -1.56 -13.87 -2.28
N SER A 119 -0.48 -14.57 -2.67
CA SER A 119 0.74 -13.89 -3.13
C SER A 119 0.45 -13.17 -4.44
N THR A 120 0.77 -11.88 -4.54
CA THR A 120 0.55 -11.09 -5.74
C THR A 120 1.59 -9.99 -5.88
N LEU A 121 1.66 -9.40 -7.07
CA LEU A 121 2.43 -8.20 -7.34
C LEU A 121 1.77 -7.01 -6.65
N TYR A 122 2.59 -6.22 -5.98
CA TYR A 122 2.27 -4.92 -5.45
C TYR A 122 2.98 -3.84 -6.27
N MET A 123 2.33 -2.69 -6.36
CA MET A 123 2.89 -1.46 -6.92
C MET A 123 2.78 -0.36 -5.87
N LEU A 124 3.86 0.37 -5.67
CA LEU A 124 3.95 1.52 -4.80
C LEU A 124 4.23 2.75 -5.65
N ILE A 125 3.46 3.81 -5.42
CA ILE A 125 3.59 5.08 -6.12
C ILE A 125 3.78 6.17 -5.07
N ALA A 126 4.88 6.91 -5.18
CA ALA A 126 5.05 8.18 -4.49
C ALA A 126 4.96 9.32 -5.51
N SER A 127 4.16 10.34 -5.22
CA SER A 127 3.99 11.51 -6.10
C SER A 127 4.10 12.80 -5.29
N ARG A 128 4.98 13.71 -5.72
CA ARG A 128 5.17 15.03 -5.12
C ARG A 128 4.19 16.05 -5.71
N ASP A 129 3.60 16.86 -4.84
CA ASP A 129 2.80 18.04 -5.20
C ASP A 129 3.72 19.20 -5.58
N VAL A 130 4.33 19.11 -6.76
CA VAL A 130 5.28 20.12 -7.24
C VAL A 130 4.54 21.42 -7.58
N GLY A 131 4.93 22.50 -6.89
CA GLY A 131 4.44 23.85 -7.15
C GLY A 131 5.24 24.55 -8.25
N THR A 132 5.67 25.78 -7.99
CA THR A 132 6.37 26.62 -8.98
C THR A 132 7.76 26.10 -9.35
N SER A 133 8.41 25.35 -8.44
CA SER A 133 9.75 24.81 -8.63
C SER A 133 9.79 23.30 -8.33
N PRO A 134 10.36 22.46 -9.22
CA PRO A 134 10.52 21.03 -8.97
C PRO A 134 11.57 20.71 -7.91
N TYR A 135 12.46 21.66 -7.61
CA TYR A 135 13.59 21.48 -6.69
C TYR A 135 13.21 21.68 -5.21
N GLU A 136 12.06 22.28 -4.93
CA GLU A 136 11.64 22.58 -3.56
C GLU A 136 10.99 21.37 -2.88
N ALA A 137 11.27 21.17 -1.59
CA ALA A 137 10.62 20.12 -0.82
C ALA A 137 9.09 20.27 -0.87
N ALA A 138 8.40 19.20 -1.28
CA ALA A 138 6.97 19.20 -1.54
C ALA A 138 6.25 18.12 -0.74
N THR A 139 4.96 18.35 -0.47
CA THR A 139 4.06 17.32 0.06
C THR A 139 4.09 16.11 -0.89
N THR A 140 4.19 14.91 -0.33
CA THR A 140 4.27 13.68 -1.13
C THR A 140 3.13 12.74 -0.74
N HIS A 141 2.39 12.27 -1.73
CA HIS A 141 1.34 11.27 -1.57
C HIS A 141 1.91 9.89 -1.89
N ILE A 142 1.65 8.93 -1.02
CA ILE A 142 2.08 7.55 -1.20
C ILE A 142 0.84 6.67 -1.31
N GLN A 143 0.81 5.87 -2.37
CA GLN A 143 -0.26 4.93 -2.67
C GLN A 143 0.33 3.55 -2.93
N SER A 144 -0.33 2.51 -2.42
CA SER A 144 -0.01 1.13 -2.74
C SER A 144 -1.21 0.44 -3.37
N PHE A 145 -0.92 -0.43 -4.33
CA PHE A 145 -1.90 -1.18 -5.10
C PHE A 145 -1.49 -2.65 -5.14
N ALA A 146 -2.47 -3.55 -5.13
CA ALA A 146 -2.28 -4.97 -5.35
C ALA A 146 -2.84 -5.35 -6.71
N LEU A 147 -2.10 -6.17 -7.46
CA LEU A 147 -2.58 -6.75 -8.70
C LEU A 147 -3.67 -7.77 -8.37
N VAL A 148 -4.88 -7.55 -8.90
CA VAL A 148 -6.02 -8.44 -8.74
C VAL A 148 -6.52 -8.90 -10.09
N GLN A 149 -7.11 -10.07 -10.12
CA GLN A 149 -7.86 -10.55 -11.27
C GLN A 149 -9.32 -10.16 -11.09
N ASP A 150 -9.91 -9.52 -12.09
CA ASP A 150 -11.35 -9.29 -12.19
C ASP A 150 -11.86 -9.94 -13.47
N HIS A 151 -12.59 -11.06 -13.33
CA HIS A 151 -12.99 -11.92 -14.44
C HIS A 151 -11.80 -12.33 -15.34
N ALA A 152 -11.76 -11.81 -16.57
CA ALA A 152 -10.70 -12.05 -17.55
C ALA A 152 -9.69 -10.90 -17.66
N ALA A 153 -9.76 -9.90 -16.79
CA ALA A 153 -8.89 -8.74 -16.76
C ALA A 153 -8.02 -8.74 -15.49
N PHE A 154 -6.98 -7.91 -15.51
CA PHE A 154 -6.11 -7.68 -14.36
C PHE A 154 -6.01 -6.19 -14.09
N ASP A 155 -6.22 -5.80 -12.84
CA ASP A 155 -6.20 -4.40 -12.43
C ASP A 155 -5.44 -4.22 -11.13
N PHE A 156 -4.84 -3.05 -10.97
CA PHE A 156 -4.22 -2.64 -9.72
C PHE A 156 -5.27 -2.05 -8.79
N ALA A 157 -5.74 -2.85 -7.84
CA ALA A 157 -6.69 -2.42 -6.82
C ALA A 157 -5.98 -1.62 -5.72
N PRO A 158 -6.53 -0.47 -5.27
CA PRO A 158 -5.94 0.32 -4.21
C PRO A 158 -5.94 -0.46 -2.88
N VAL A 159 -4.83 -0.38 -2.16
CA VAL A 159 -4.64 -1.01 -0.85
C VAL A 159 -4.54 0.04 0.24
N ARG A 160 -3.69 1.05 0.05
CA ARG A 160 -3.45 2.12 1.02
C ARG A 160 -3.14 3.42 0.29
N SER A 161 -3.53 4.54 0.89
CA SER A 161 -3.17 5.88 0.45
C SER A 161 -2.94 6.75 1.68
N PHE A 162 -1.86 7.52 1.70
CA PHE A 162 -1.58 8.48 2.77
C PHE A 162 -0.66 9.61 2.29
N VAL A 163 -0.62 10.68 3.07
CA VAL A 163 0.33 11.79 2.89
C VAL A 163 1.55 11.50 3.74
N ALA A 164 2.74 11.61 3.16
CA ALA A 164 4.00 11.39 3.86
C ALA A 164 4.16 12.38 5.03
N ALA A 165 4.86 11.96 6.10
CA ALA A 165 4.99 12.75 7.32
C ALA A 165 5.84 14.01 7.12
N GLN A 166 6.77 13.96 6.16
CA GLN A 166 7.65 15.07 5.80
C GLN A 166 7.43 15.52 4.36
N LYS A 167 8.01 16.68 4.03
CA LYS A 167 8.16 17.12 2.65
C LYS A 167 9.46 16.56 2.08
N TYR A 168 9.43 16.18 0.81
CA TYR A 168 10.55 15.53 0.15
C TYR A 168 10.95 16.29 -1.12
N CYS A 169 12.26 16.32 -1.39
CA CYS A 169 12.81 16.72 -2.68
C CYS A 169 12.78 15.54 -3.68
N HIS A 170 12.56 14.30 -3.21
CA HIS A 170 12.42 13.14 -4.10
C HIS A 170 11.30 12.20 -3.67
N ALA A 171 10.50 11.77 -4.65
CA ALA A 171 9.50 10.73 -4.43
C ALA A 171 10.14 9.40 -4.00
N ASP A 172 11.34 9.06 -4.49
CA ASP A 172 12.08 7.88 -4.04
C ASP A 172 12.51 7.95 -2.58
N ALA A 173 12.97 9.13 -2.13
CA ALA A 173 13.34 9.33 -0.73
C ALA A 173 12.12 9.16 0.19
N ALA A 174 10.93 9.56 -0.27
CA ALA A 174 9.69 9.33 0.47
C ALA A 174 9.37 7.83 0.61
N LEU A 175 9.52 7.03 -0.46
CA LEU A 175 9.33 5.57 -0.36
C LEU A 175 10.35 4.91 0.57
N LEU A 176 11.60 5.37 0.56
CA LEU A 176 12.62 4.89 1.49
C LEU A 176 12.29 5.27 2.94
N ALA A 177 12.01 6.54 3.21
CA ALA A 177 11.82 7.02 4.58
C ALA A 177 10.52 6.52 5.22
N GLU A 178 9.43 6.48 4.45
CA GLU A 178 8.10 6.15 4.98
C GLU A 178 7.82 4.64 4.98
N LEU A 179 8.37 3.90 4.01
CA LEU A 179 8.05 2.48 3.78
C LEU A 179 9.30 1.57 3.73
N ASN A 180 10.49 2.11 3.98
CA ASN A 180 11.77 1.38 3.90
C ASN A 180 11.99 0.70 2.53
N PHE A 181 11.47 1.30 1.45
CA PHE A 181 11.64 0.79 0.10
C PHE A 181 12.99 1.25 -0.50
N PRO A 182 13.75 0.36 -1.16
CA PRO A 182 15.05 0.73 -1.71
C PRO A 182 14.93 1.82 -2.77
N LEU A 183 15.93 2.71 -2.79
CA LEU A 183 16.08 3.71 -3.83
C LEU A 183 16.27 3.03 -5.19
N SER A 184 15.87 3.72 -6.26
CA SER A 184 16.15 3.28 -7.61
C SER A 184 17.65 3.16 -7.86
N PRO A 185 18.12 2.18 -8.64
CA PRO A 185 19.52 2.09 -9.07
C PRO A 185 20.01 3.34 -9.82
N ILE A 186 19.09 4.12 -10.40
CA ILE A 186 19.38 5.38 -11.10
C ILE A 186 19.04 6.61 -10.27
N TYR A 187 18.86 6.45 -8.95
CA TYR A 187 18.64 7.58 -8.06
C TYR A 187 19.86 8.50 -8.07
N ALA A 188 19.63 9.75 -8.46
CA ALA A 188 20.66 10.78 -8.56
C ALA A 188 20.46 11.93 -7.56
N GLY A 189 19.50 11.78 -6.65
CA GLY A 189 19.29 12.73 -5.56
C GLY A 189 20.35 12.65 -4.48
N ARG A 190 20.29 13.60 -3.53
CA ARG A 190 21.14 13.55 -2.34
C ARG A 190 20.68 12.43 -1.41
N VAL A 191 21.64 11.63 -0.92
CA VAL A 191 21.35 10.54 0.03
C VAL A 191 21.17 11.11 1.44
N THR A 192 20.03 11.75 1.64
CA THR A 192 19.55 12.28 2.92
C THR A 192 18.14 11.74 3.19
N PRO A 193 17.62 11.83 4.43
CA PRO A 193 16.29 11.31 4.74
C PRO A 193 15.16 11.88 3.85
N THR A 194 15.28 13.11 3.36
CA THR A 194 14.24 13.77 2.55
C THR A 194 14.60 13.90 1.07
N GLY A 195 15.82 13.51 0.69
CA GLY A 195 16.37 13.72 -0.65
C GLY A 195 16.81 15.16 -0.93
N CYS A 196 16.75 16.05 0.06
CA CYS A 196 17.29 17.42 0.03
C CYS A 196 18.69 17.42 0.70
#